data_AF-A0A1X0DCH2-F1
#
_entry.id   AF-A0A1X0DCH2-F1
#
_cell.length_a   1.000
_cell.length_b   1.000
_cell.length_c   1.000
_cell.angle_alpha   90.00
_cell.angle_beta   90.00
_cell.angle_gamma   90.00
#
_symmetry.space_group_name_H-M   'P 1'
#
loop_
_entity.id
_entity.type
_entity.pdbx_description
1 polymer ?
#
loop_
_entity_poly.entity_id
_entity_poly.type
_entity_poly.pdbx_seq_one_letter_code
_entity_poly.pdbx_strand_id
1 'polypeptide(L)'
;MTRAALTDSLAESFAGADVEADAERRRGLRRMKAVALGFLIGATLIFGVCTWIESLGEPPAWVGYVSAAAEAGMVGALADWFAVTALFKHPLGLPIPHTAIIRRKKDQLGEGLGTFVRENFLSPQVVETKIRDADIPARLGDWLIDPGHAMRVATETATVLRVAVELLNDDDVQQVIDRMIVRRIAEPQWGPPVGRVLSTLLAERRQEALLQLLADRAFEWALAAGDTIDRVVTRDSPSWSPRFVDHLVGDRIHRELMDFTDKVRRDPNHELRRSATRFLFEFAEDLQNDPMTIAKAEAVKEQLMGRDEVTRAAETAWRTLKTLVLDGVEDPSSTLRLRIADSVIGIGESLQAEPE
;
A
#
# COMPACT_ATOMS: atom_id res chain seq x y z
N MET A 1 -31.00 12.23 -15.39
CA MET A 1 -30.50 11.98 -16.77
C MET A 1 -29.21 12.77 -16.90
N THR A 2 -28.01 12.26 -17.18
CA THR A 2 -27.59 10.97 -17.76
C THR A 2 -26.06 10.97 -17.66
N ARG A 3 -25.47 10.40 -16.59
CA ARG A 3 -24.02 10.14 -16.52
C ARG A 3 -23.66 8.73 -17.02
N ALA A 4 -24.69 7.88 -17.23
CA ALA A 4 -24.58 6.54 -17.83
C ALA A 4 -24.57 6.56 -19.37
N ALA A 5 -24.94 7.67 -20.03
CA ALA A 5 -25.11 7.70 -21.49
C ALA A 5 -23.81 8.00 -22.27
N LEU A 6 -22.73 8.41 -21.59
CA LEU A 6 -21.47 8.78 -22.25
C LEU A 6 -20.47 7.62 -22.34
N THR A 7 -20.60 6.60 -21.50
CA THR A 7 -19.74 5.41 -21.53
C THR A 7 -20.19 4.35 -22.53
N ASP A 8 -21.48 4.27 -22.83
CA ASP A 8 -22.00 3.35 -23.86
C ASP A 8 -21.61 3.80 -25.29
N SER A 9 -21.45 5.10 -25.51
CA SER A 9 -21.22 5.69 -26.84
C SER A 9 -19.88 5.34 -27.48
N LEU A 10 -18.79 5.18 -26.71
CA LEU A 10 -17.48 4.88 -27.30
C LEU A 10 -17.37 3.40 -27.67
N ALA A 11 -17.76 2.51 -26.77
CA ALA A 11 -17.75 1.06 -27.01
C ALA A 11 -18.71 0.67 -28.14
N GLU A 12 -19.90 1.26 -28.22
CA GLU A 12 -20.82 1.08 -29.35
C GLU A 12 -20.28 1.67 -30.65
N SER A 13 -19.55 2.80 -30.62
CA SER A 13 -18.96 3.37 -31.85
C SER A 13 -17.82 2.50 -32.42
N PHE A 14 -16.99 1.90 -31.55
CA PHE A 14 -15.96 0.96 -31.98
C PHE A 14 -16.57 -0.36 -32.47
N ALA A 15 -17.60 -0.86 -31.79
CA ALA A 15 -18.33 -2.06 -32.22
C ALA A 15 -19.12 -1.85 -33.52
N GLY A 16 -19.68 -0.65 -33.74
CA GLY A 16 -20.46 -0.30 -34.93
C GLY A 16 -19.60 -0.06 -36.18
N ALA A 17 -18.43 0.56 -36.02
CA ALA A 17 -17.49 0.83 -37.13
C ALA A 17 -16.94 -0.46 -37.78
N ASP A 18 -16.76 -1.53 -37.00
CA ASP A 18 -16.28 -2.81 -37.52
C ASP A 18 -17.33 -3.58 -38.36
N VAL A 19 -18.63 -3.37 -38.10
CA VAL A 19 -19.71 -4.13 -38.76
C VAL A 19 -19.87 -3.75 -40.23
N GLU A 20 -19.78 -2.46 -40.56
CA GLU A 20 -19.88 -1.96 -41.93
C GLU A 20 -18.66 -2.38 -42.76
N ALA A 21 -17.45 -2.22 -42.20
CA ALA A 21 -16.21 -2.66 -42.84
C ALA A 21 -16.19 -4.18 -43.08
N ASP A 22 -16.71 -4.98 -42.14
CA ASP A 22 -16.84 -6.42 -42.29
C ASP A 22 -17.87 -6.82 -43.35
N ALA A 23 -18.96 -6.07 -43.49
CA ALA A 23 -19.95 -6.31 -44.53
C ALA A 23 -19.37 -6.10 -45.94
N GLU A 24 -18.54 -5.06 -46.13
CA GLU A 24 -17.84 -4.81 -47.38
C GLU A 24 -16.82 -5.89 -47.72
N ARG A 25 -15.98 -6.28 -46.74
CA ARG A 25 -15.01 -7.38 -46.90
C ARG A 25 -15.70 -8.69 -47.28
N ARG A 26 -16.84 -9.01 -46.66
CA ARG A 26 -17.64 -10.21 -47.00
C ARG A 26 -18.17 -10.17 -48.44
N ARG A 27 -18.62 -9.01 -48.93
CA ARG A 27 -19.07 -8.85 -50.32
C ARG A 27 -17.90 -9.04 -51.29
N GLY A 28 -16.74 -8.46 -50.99
CA GLY A 28 -15.50 -8.66 -51.76
C GLY A 28 -15.10 -10.13 -51.85
N LEU A 29 -15.07 -10.83 -50.71
CA LEU A 29 -14.77 -12.26 -50.63
C LEU A 29 -15.74 -13.12 -51.45
N ARG A 30 -17.05 -12.83 -51.41
CA ARG A 30 -18.05 -13.56 -52.20
C ARG A 30 -17.84 -13.38 -53.70
N ARG A 31 -17.52 -12.16 -54.14
CA ARG A 31 -17.23 -11.85 -55.55
C ARG A 31 -15.98 -12.59 -56.03
N MET A 32 -14.90 -12.56 -55.26
CA MET A 32 -13.67 -13.28 -55.59
C MET A 32 -13.91 -14.80 -55.65
N LYS A 33 -14.66 -15.36 -54.69
CA LYS A 33 -15.04 -16.79 -54.72
C LYS A 33 -15.87 -17.14 -55.94
N ALA A 34 -16.81 -16.29 -56.35
CA ALA A 34 -17.61 -16.50 -57.54
C ALA A 34 -16.77 -16.46 -58.83
N VAL A 35 -15.81 -15.53 -58.93
CA VAL A 35 -14.87 -15.45 -60.06
C VAL A 35 -13.97 -16.67 -60.11
N ALA A 36 -13.37 -17.06 -58.99
CA ALA A 36 -12.50 -18.25 -58.90
C ALA A 36 -13.27 -19.54 -59.23
N LEU A 37 -14.49 -19.69 -58.72
CA LEU A 37 -15.37 -20.81 -59.05
C LEU A 37 -15.76 -20.79 -60.53
N GLY A 38 -15.99 -19.61 -61.12
CA GLY A 38 -16.26 -19.45 -62.54
C GLY A 38 -15.10 -19.93 -63.41
N PHE A 39 -13.86 -19.58 -63.05
CA PHE A 39 -12.67 -20.08 -63.75
C PHE A 39 -12.49 -21.60 -63.59
N LEU A 40 -12.74 -22.15 -62.41
CA LEU A 40 -12.68 -23.60 -62.18
C LEU A 40 -13.71 -24.34 -63.04
N ILE A 41 -14.98 -23.91 -63.02
CA ILE A 41 -16.05 -24.49 -63.84
C ILE A 41 -15.71 -24.34 -65.33
N GLY A 42 -15.20 -23.18 -65.74
CA GLY A 42 -14.77 -22.93 -67.12
C GLY A 42 -13.67 -23.91 -67.56
N ALA A 43 -12.62 -24.09 -66.76
CA ALA A 43 -11.56 -25.05 -67.03
C ALA A 43 -12.08 -26.49 -67.08
N THR A 44 -12.96 -26.89 -66.16
CA THR A 44 -13.61 -28.22 -66.16
C THR A 44 -14.45 -28.46 -67.41
N LEU A 45 -15.23 -27.47 -67.85
CA LEU A 45 -16.05 -27.56 -69.06
C LEU A 45 -15.18 -27.63 -70.32
N ILE A 46 -14.14 -26.80 -70.41
CA ILE A 46 -13.19 -26.83 -71.54
C ILE A 46 -12.51 -28.19 -71.61
N PHE A 47 -12.01 -28.70 -70.48
CA PHE A 47 -11.41 -30.02 -70.41
C PHE A 47 -12.39 -31.11 -70.87
N GLY A 48 -13.63 -31.12 -70.36
CA GLY A 48 -14.66 -32.09 -70.72
C GLY A 48 -15.10 -32.04 -72.18
N VAL A 49 -15.20 -30.85 -72.77
CA VAL A 49 -15.51 -30.67 -74.20
C VAL A 49 -14.35 -31.15 -75.07
N CYS A 50 -13.10 -30.85 -74.69
CA CYS A 50 -11.92 -31.36 -75.39
C CYS A 50 -11.85 -32.89 -75.33
N THR A 51 -12.08 -33.50 -74.16
CA THR A 51 -12.12 -34.97 -74.03
C THR A 51 -13.27 -35.59 -74.82
N TRP A 52 -14.43 -34.93 -74.89
CA TRP A 52 -15.56 -35.40 -75.70
C TRP A 52 -15.22 -35.38 -77.19
N ILE A 53 -14.64 -34.29 -77.70
CA ILE A 53 -14.23 -34.16 -79.10
C ILE A 53 -13.12 -35.17 -79.43
N GLU A 54 -12.17 -35.39 -78.53
CA GLU A 54 -11.14 -36.43 -78.62
C GLU A 54 -11.74 -37.84 -78.71
N SER A 55 -12.91 -38.09 -78.10
CA SER A 55 -13.58 -39.40 -78.15
C SER A 55 -14.37 -39.68 -79.44
N LEU A 56 -14.60 -38.67 -80.29
CA LEU A 56 -15.39 -38.77 -81.52
C LEU A 56 -14.55 -39.01 -82.81
N GLY A 57 -13.22 -39.03 -82.75
CA GLY A 57 -12.37 -39.26 -83.94
C GLY A 57 -10.91 -38.78 -83.78
N GLU A 58 -10.26 -38.39 -84.88
CA GLU A 58 -8.93 -37.74 -84.86
C GLU A 58 -9.07 -36.21 -84.73
N PRO A 59 -8.94 -35.65 -83.52
CA PRO A 59 -9.01 -34.21 -83.33
C PRO A 59 -7.73 -33.53 -83.83
N PRO A 60 -7.82 -32.24 -84.22
CA PRO A 60 -6.64 -31.43 -84.52
C PRO A 60 -5.68 -31.34 -83.32
N ALA A 61 -4.36 -31.32 -83.58
CA ALA A 61 -3.33 -31.29 -82.54
C ALA A 61 -3.44 -30.14 -81.51
N TRP A 62 -4.10 -29.03 -81.86
CA TRP A 62 -4.32 -27.91 -80.94
C TRP A 62 -5.28 -28.24 -79.79
N VAL A 63 -6.20 -29.21 -79.98
CA VAL A 63 -7.17 -29.63 -78.97
C VAL A 63 -6.47 -30.26 -77.77
N GLY A 64 -5.42 -31.06 -78.00
CA GLY A 64 -4.63 -31.68 -76.93
C GLY A 64 -3.87 -30.67 -76.08
N TYR A 65 -3.34 -29.59 -76.66
CA TYR A 65 -2.69 -28.51 -75.90
C TYR A 65 -3.69 -27.75 -75.00
N VAL A 66 -4.91 -27.53 -75.49
CA VAL A 66 -5.98 -26.88 -74.71
C VAL A 66 -6.49 -27.81 -73.61
N SER A 67 -6.62 -29.11 -73.90
CA SER A 67 -7.01 -30.14 -72.93
C SER A 67 -6.01 -30.21 -71.77
N ALA A 68 -4.70 -30.31 -72.06
CA ALA A 68 -3.66 -30.35 -71.04
C ALA A 68 -3.58 -29.06 -70.20
N ALA A 69 -3.77 -27.89 -70.83
CA ALA A 69 -3.80 -26.62 -70.11
C ALA A 69 -5.03 -26.50 -69.19
N ALA A 70 -6.20 -26.97 -69.65
CA ALA A 70 -7.43 -26.98 -68.87
C ALA A 70 -7.36 -28.00 -67.72
N GLU A 71 -6.76 -29.18 -67.94
CA GLU A 71 -6.50 -30.19 -66.92
C GLU A 71 -5.57 -29.65 -65.83
N ALA A 72 -4.43 -29.06 -66.22
CA ALA A 72 -3.48 -28.47 -65.30
C ALA A 72 -4.10 -27.32 -64.50
N GLY A 73 -4.91 -26.47 -65.14
CA GLY A 73 -5.63 -25.39 -64.48
C GLY A 73 -6.67 -25.88 -63.48
N MET A 74 -7.45 -26.90 -63.84
CA MET A 74 -8.46 -27.52 -62.97
C MET A 74 -7.83 -28.20 -61.75
N VAL A 75 -6.80 -29.03 -61.97
CA VAL A 75 -6.08 -29.74 -60.89
C VAL A 75 -5.36 -28.73 -59.98
N GLY A 76 -4.72 -27.72 -60.55
CA GLY A 76 -4.06 -26.65 -59.79
C GLY A 76 -5.02 -25.87 -58.89
N ALA A 77 -6.19 -25.52 -59.40
CA ALA A 77 -7.22 -24.82 -58.62
C ALA A 77 -7.81 -25.70 -57.50
N LEU A 78 -7.97 -27.01 -57.72
CA LEU A 78 -8.40 -27.96 -56.68
C LEU A 78 -7.32 -28.14 -55.59
N ALA A 79 -6.04 -28.19 -55.97
CA ALA A 79 -4.93 -28.31 -55.03
C ALA A 79 -4.79 -27.07 -54.13
N ASP A 80 -4.91 -25.87 -54.70
CA ASP A 80 -4.87 -24.62 -53.93
C ASP A 80 -6.06 -24.52 -52.95
N TRP A 81 -7.27 -24.87 -53.40
CA TRP A 81 -8.43 -24.95 -52.52
C TRP A 81 -8.21 -25.94 -51.36
N PHE A 82 -7.64 -27.11 -51.64
CA PHE A 82 -7.33 -28.10 -50.63
C PHE A 82 -6.31 -27.57 -49.63
N ALA A 83 -5.22 -26.93 -50.08
CA ALA A 83 -4.17 -26.41 -49.21
C ALA A 83 -4.69 -25.32 -48.25
N VAL A 84 -5.43 -24.33 -48.75
CA VAL A 84 -6.01 -23.27 -47.92
C VAL A 84 -7.04 -23.85 -46.95
N THR A 85 -7.91 -24.75 -47.42
CA THR A 85 -8.91 -25.38 -46.56
C THR A 85 -8.24 -26.21 -45.47
N ALA A 86 -7.22 -27.00 -45.81
CA ALA A 86 -6.44 -27.82 -44.88
C ALA A 86 -5.66 -27.00 -43.84
N LEU A 87 -5.38 -25.72 -44.07
CA LEU A 87 -4.76 -24.88 -43.05
C LEU A 87 -5.73 -24.56 -41.90
N PHE A 88 -7.02 -24.34 -42.22
CA PHE A 88 -8.03 -23.84 -41.27
C PHE A 88 -9.06 -24.89 -40.83
N LYS A 89 -9.41 -25.85 -41.70
CA LYS A 89 -10.51 -26.82 -41.53
C LYS A 89 -10.14 -28.17 -42.16
N HIS A 90 -11.00 -29.16 -41.99
CA HIS A 90 -10.89 -30.44 -42.70
C HIS A 90 -11.52 -30.31 -44.10
N PRO A 91 -10.75 -30.52 -45.19
CA PRO A 91 -11.31 -30.52 -46.54
C PRO A 91 -12.37 -31.63 -46.67
N LEU A 92 -13.51 -31.32 -47.29
CA LEU A 92 -14.67 -32.21 -47.42
C LEU A 92 -15.28 -32.72 -46.08
N GLY A 93 -14.86 -32.18 -44.93
CA GLY A 93 -15.32 -32.62 -43.61
C GLY A 93 -14.71 -33.95 -43.13
N LEU A 94 -13.76 -34.53 -43.87
CA LEU A 94 -13.12 -35.80 -43.54
C LEU A 94 -11.88 -35.56 -42.66
N PRO A 95 -11.69 -36.30 -41.55
CA PRO A 95 -10.57 -36.13 -40.64
C PRO A 95 -9.29 -36.73 -41.24
N ILE A 96 -8.72 -36.06 -42.25
CA ILE A 96 -7.46 -36.46 -42.87
C ILE A 96 -6.30 -36.08 -41.93
N PRO A 97 -5.36 -37.01 -41.61
CA PRO A 97 -4.20 -36.71 -40.80
C PRO A 97 -3.38 -35.55 -41.40
N HIS A 98 -2.83 -34.67 -40.54
CA HIS A 98 -2.07 -33.46 -40.91
C HIS A 98 -2.86 -32.31 -41.56
N THR A 99 -4.20 -32.30 -41.52
CA THR A 99 -5.04 -31.15 -41.88
C THR A 99 -5.54 -30.37 -40.64
N ALA A 100 -6.10 -29.18 -40.83
CA ALA A 100 -6.48 -28.20 -39.80
C ALA A 100 -5.31 -27.75 -38.88
N ILE A 101 -4.13 -27.47 -39.46
CA ILE A 101 -2.88 -27.20 -38.73
C ILE A 101 -3.04 -26.04 -37.72
N ILE A 102 -3.66 -24.93 -38.11
CA ILE A 102 -3.83 -23.76 -37.22
C ILE A 102 -4.79 -24.08 -36.08
N ARG A 103 -5.90 -24.78 -36.35
CA ARG A 103 -6.87 -25.15 -35.31
C ARG A 103 -6.24 -26.08 -34.27
N ARG A 104 -5.38 -27.00 -34.72
CA ARG A 104 -4.67 -27.96 -33.85
C ARG A 104 -3.53 -27.32 -33.04
N LYS A 105 -2.85 -26.31 -33.60
CA LYS A 105 -1.73 -25.60 -32.94
C LYS A 105 -2.13 -24.23 -32.36
N LYS A 106 -3.42 -23.98 -32.17
CA LYS A 106 -3.93 -22.68 -31.71
C LYS A 106 -3.29 -22.25 -30.38
N ASP A 107 -3.15 -23.18 -29.44
CA ASP A 107 -2.63 -22.87 -28.11
C ASP A 107 -1.13 -22.52 -28.16
N GLN A 108 -0.33 -23.27 -28.93
CA GLN A 108 1.09 -22.95 -29.18
C GLN A 108 1.27 -21.60 -29.89
N LEU A 109 0.41 -21.28 -30.85
CA LEU A 109 0.43 -19.99 -31.53
C LEU A 109 0.02 -18.85 -30.58
N GLY A 110 -0.97 -19.09 -29.70
CA GLY A 110 -1.40 -18.12 -28.69
C GLY A 110 -0.32 -17.84 -27.66
N GLU A 111 0.38 -18.88 -27.20
CA GLU A 111 1.51 -18.74 -26.27
C GLU A 111 2.69 -18.01 -26.91
N GLY A 112 3.01 -18.33 -28.18
CA GLY A 112 4.03 -17.60 -28.95
C GLY A 112 3.67 -16.14 -29.19
N LEU A 113 2.40 -15.84 -29.52
CA LEU A 113 1.92 -14.47 -29.68
C LEU A 113 1.94 -13.70 -28.36
N GLY A 114 1.55 -14.36 -27.26
CA GLY A 114 1.56 -13.78 -25.92
C GLY A 114 2.98 -13.43 -25.46
N THR A 115 3.94 -14.33 -25.69
CA THR A 115 5.36 -14.07 -25.43
C THR A 115 5.90 -12.96 -26.32
N PHE A 116 5.58 -12.97 -27.62
CA PHE A 116 5.96 -11.89 -28.54
C PHE A 116 5.43 -10.53 -28.09
N VAL A 117 4.15 -10.43 -27.72
CA VAL A 117 3.56 -9.18 -27.20
C VAL A 117 4.22 -8.76 -25.90
N ARG A 118 4.47 -9.71 -24.99
CA ARG A 118 5.15 -9.43 -23.71
C ARG A 118 6.56 -8.88 -23.93
N GLU A 119 7.33 -9.48 -24.82
CA GLU A 119 8.73 -9.13 -25.05
C GLU A 119 8.90 -7.88 -25.93
N ASN A 120 8.05 -7.70 -26.94
CA ASN A 120 8.20 -6.61 -27.91
C ASN A 120 7.39 -5.36 -27.56
N PHE A 121 6.28 -5.50 -26.83
CA PHE A 121 5.38 -4.38 -26.51
C PHE A 121 5.22 -4.10 -25.03
N LEU A 122 5.46 -5.07 -24.14
CA LEU A 122 5.35 -4.91 -22.68
C LEU A 122 6.70 -5.03 -21.96
N SER A 123 7.82 -4.93 -22.67
CA SER A 123 9.11 -4.84 -22.01
C SER A 123 9.18 -3.54 -21.22
N PRO A 124 9.76 -3.54 -20.00
CA PRO A 124 9.87 -2.35 -19.16
C PRO A 124 10.39 -1.13 -19.92
N GLN A 125 11.39 -1.34 -20.79
CA GLN A 125 12.02 -0.29 -21.58
C GLN A 125 11.08 0.30 -22.64
N VAL A 126 10.26 -0.53 -23.30
CA VAL A 126 9.29 -0.06 -24.30
C VAL A 126 8.14 0.69 -23.62
N VAL A 127 7.67 0.19 -22.49
CA VAL A 127 6.61 0.83 -21.69
C VAL A 127 7.09 2.19 -21.15
N GLU A 128 8.28 2.24 -20.58
CA GLU A 128 8.92 3.48 -20.09
C GLU A 128 9.06 4.51 -21.23
N THR A 129 9.62 4.09 -22.37
CA THR A 129 9.78 4.97 -23.54
C THR A 129 8.42 5.48 -24.04
N LYS A 130 7.39 4.62 -24.09
CA LYS A 130 6.05 5.02 -24.54
C LYS A 130 5.33 5.94 -23.56
N ILE A 131 5.52 5.76 -22.26
CA ILE A 131 4.98 6.65 -21.23
C ILE A 131 5.65 8.02 -21.31
N ARG A 132 6.98 8.06 -21.52
CA ARG A 132 7.75 9.28 -21.70
C ARG A 132 7.38 10.00 -23.01
N ASP A 133 7.32 9.29 -24.13
CA ASP A 133 6.94 9.84 -25.44
C ASP A 133 5.53 10.45 -25.44
N ALA A 134 4.62 9.92 -24.62
CA ALA A 134 3.25 10.39 -24.52
C ALA A 134 3.06 11.55 -23.53
N ASP A 135 4.13 12.01 -22.87
CA ASP A 135 4.15 13.14 -21.92
C ASP A 135 3.08 13.03 -20.83
N ILE A 136 2.75 11.78 -20.46
CA ILE A 136 1.69 11.46 -19.51
C ILE A 136 2.03 11.98 -18.10
N PRO A 137 3.28 11.86 -17.60
CA PRO A 137 3.66 12.39 -16.29
C PRO A 137 3.49 13.91 -16.20
N ALA A 138 3.92 14.66 -17.21
CA ALA A 138 3.79 16.13 -17.22
C ALA A 138 2.32 16.56 -17.29
N ARG A 139 1.50 15.91 -18.12
CA ARG A 139 0.06 16.18 -18.19
C ARG A 139 -0.68 15.85 -16.89
N LEU A 140 -0.28 14.78 -16.20
CA LEU A 140 -0.78 14.46 -14.87
C LEU A 140 -0.31 15.50 -13.85
N GLY A 141 0.94 15.94 -13.92
CA GLY A 141 1.49 17.01 -13.10
C GLY A 141 0.68 18.30 -13.23
N ASP A 142 0.50 18.79 -14.45
CA ASP A 142 -0.30 19.99 -14.76
C ASP A 142 -1.75 19.86 -14.25
N TRP A 143 -2.33 18.67 -14.35
CA TRP A 143 -3.67 18.41 -13.82
C TRP A 143 -3.72 18.44 -12.30
N LEU A 144 -2.72 17.86 -11.61
CA LEU A 144 -2.66 17.77 -10.14
C LEU A 144 -2.28 19.10 -9.48
N ILE A 145 -1.57 19.99 -10.16
CA ILE A 145 -1.18 21.32 -9.65
C ILE A 145 -2.39 22.26 -9.55
N ASP A 146 -3.43 22.06 -10.36
CA ASP A 146 -4.66 22.86 -10.27
C ASP A 146 -5.35 22.61 -8.90
N PRO A 147 -5.53 23.65 -8.07
CA PRO A 147 -6.16 23.53 -6.76
C PRO A 147 -7.55 22.87 -6.80
N GLY A 148 -8.31 23.05 -7.88
CA GLY A 148 -9.63 22.44 -8.05
C GLY A 148 -9.55 20.92 -8.23
N HIS A 149 -8.56 20.44 -8.99
CA HIS A 149 -8.33 19.02 -9.21
C HIS A 149 -7.67 18.36 -8.00
N ALA A 150 -6.69 19.02 -7.37
CA ALA A 150 -6.08 18.55 -6.13
C ALA A 150 -7.11 18.34 -5.03
N MET A 151 -8.04 19.29 -4.86
CA MET A 151 -9.14 19.18 -3.89
C MET A 151 -10.10 18.02 -4.23
N ARG A 152 -10.34 17.79 -5.52
CA ARG A 152 -11.15 16.66 -5.98
C ARG A 152 -10.49 15.33 -5.68
N VAL A 153 -9.20 15.18 -5.96
CA VAL A 153 -8.40 14.00 -5.58
C VAL A 153 -8.44 13.81 -4.07
N ALA A 154 -8.20 14.87 -3.30
CA ALA A 154 -8.27 14.82 -1.84
C ALA A 154 -9.65 14.35 -1.34
N THR A 155 -10.74 14.75 -1.99
CA THR A 155 -12.10 14.33 -1.64
C THR A 155 -12.34 12.84 -1.91
N GLU A 156 -11.92 12.35 -3.08
CA GLU A 156 -12.06 10.94 -3.45
C GLU A 156 -11.15 10.06 -2.58
N THR A 157 -9.90 10.47 -2.37
CA THR A 157 -8.95 9.79 -1.47
C THR A 157 -9.46 9.76 -0.03
N ALA A 158 -10.05 10.85 0.46
CA ALA A 158 -10.67 10.88 1.78
C ALA A 158 -11.83 9.88 1.87
N THR A 159 -12.66 9.78 0.83
CA THR A 159 -13.77 8.80 0.79
C THR A 159 -13.26 7.36 0.82
N VAL A 160 -12.21 7.04 0.05
CA VAL A 160 -11.57 5.72 0.08
C VAL A 160 -10.95 5.45 1.45
N LEU A 161 -10.28 6.43 2.05
CA LEU A 161 -9.67 6.33 3.37
C LEU A 161 -10.73 6.09 4.45
N ARG A 162 -11.89 6.74 4.36
CA ARG A 162 -13.04 6.51 5.25
C ARG A 162 -13.44 5.05 5.24
N VAL A 163 -13.70 4.52 4.05
CA VAL A 163 -14.13 3.14 3.87
C VAL A 163 -13.03 2.18 4.35
N ALA A 164 -11.77 2.45 4.04
CA ALA A 164 -10.66 1.64 4.52
C ALA A 164 -10.60 1.59 6.05
N VAL A 165 -10.71 2.74 6.73
CA VAL A 165 -10.66 2.85 8.20
C VAL A 165 -11.90 2.23 8.86
N GLU A 166 -13.08 2.36 8.25
CA GLU A 166 -14.32 1.71 8.72
C GLU A 166 -14.25 0.19 8.60
N LEU A 167 -13.61 -0.34 7.53
CA LEU A 167 -13.45 -1.77 7.31
C LEU A 167 -12.39 -2.42 8.23
N LEU A 168 -11.51 -1.63 8.84
CA LEU A 168 -10.54 -2.16 9.81
C LEU A 168 -11.26 -2.55 11.11
N ASN A 169 -11.20 -3.84 11.43
CA ASN A 169 -11.61 -4.35 12.73
C ASN A 169 -10.64 -3.86 13.81
N ASP A 170 -11.19 -3.32 14.89
CA ASP A 170 -10.38 -2.78 15.98
C ASP A 170 -9.55 -3.88 16.68
N ASP A 171 -10.11 -5.09 16.80
CA ASP A 171 -9.42 -6.25 17.38
C ASP A 171 -8.19 -6.69 16.55
N ASP A 172 -8.28 -6.65 15.22
CA ASP A 172 -7.19 -7.05 14.32
C ASP A 172 -6.05 -6.02 14.39
N VAL A 173 -6.39 -4.73 14.40
CA VAL A 173 -5.41 -3.65 14.53
C VAL A 173 -4.74 -3.69 15.91
N GLN A 174 -5.49 -3.98 16.97
CA GLN A 174 -4.92 -4.14 18.30
C GLN A 174 -3.89 -5.28 18.33
N GLN A 175 -4.18 -6.43 17.73
CA GLN A 175 -3.20 -7.52 17.65
C GLN A 175 -1.96 -7.16 16.84
N VAL A 176 -2.09 -6.29 15.83
CA VAL A 176 -0.95 -5.77 15.07
C VAL A 176 -0.14 -4.80 15.93
N ILE A 177 -0.79 -3.88 16.65
CA ILE A 177 -0.13 -2.94 17.57
C ILE A 177 0.64 -3.70 18.66
N ASP A 178 0.01 -4.70 19.29
CA ASP A 178 0.64 -5.51 20.33
C ASP A 178 1.86 -6.27 19.79
N ARG A 179 1.75 -6.88 18.61
CA ARG A 179 2.85 -7.66 18.01
C ARG A 179 3.96 -6.79 17.42
N MET A 180 3.63 -5.68 16.78
CA MET A 180 4.56 -4.90 15.98
C MET A 180 5.15 -3.72 16.73
N ILE A 181 4.38 -3.11 17.64
CA ILE A 181 4.78 -1.91 18.38
C ILE A 181 5.16 -2.30 19.81
N VAL A 182 4.22 -2.86 20.59
CA VAL A 182 4.44 -3.13 22.02
C VAL A 182 5.58 -4.14 22.21
N ARG A 183 5.51 -5.28 21.52
CA ARG A 183 6.56 -6.31 21.60
C ARG A 183 7.91 -5.80 21.10
N ARG A 184 7.93 -5.01 20.02
CA ARG A 184 9.19 -4.47 19.46
C ARG A 184 9.84 -3.42 20.37
N ILE A 185 9.03 -2.66 21.10
CA ILE A 185 9.49 -1.72 22.11
C ILE A 185 9.94 -2.46 23.38
N ALA A 186 9.33 -3.59 23.71
CA ALA A 186 9.70 -4.40 24.87
C ALA A 186 10.97 -5.25 24.66
N GLU A 187 11.30 -5.59 23.41
CA GLU A 187 12.43 -6.47 23.03
C GLU A 187 13.82 -5.95 23.44
N PRO A 188 14.18 -4.67 23.22
CA PRO A 188 15.47 -4.14 23.64
C PRO A 188 15.60 -4.06 25.17
N GLN A 189 16.85 -4.12 25.65
CA GLN A 189 17.17 -3.69 27.02
C GLN A 189 16.95 -2.18 27.15
N TRP A 190 16.12 -1.78 28.11
CA TRP A 190 15.73 -0.40 28.38
C TRP A 190 16.76 0.36 29.19
N GLY A 191 17.53 -0.34 30.05
CA GLY A 191 18.50 0.29 30.95
C GLY A 191 19.40 1.32 30.23
N PRO A 192 20.30 0.90 29.32
CA PRO A 192 21.26 1.84 28.74
C PRO A 192 20.65 2.99 27.91
N PRO A 193 19.61 2.79 27.09
CA PRO A 193 18.91 3.89 26.43
C PRO A 193 18.31 4.90 27.42
N VAL A 194 17.62 4.43 28.48
CA VAL A 194 17.02 5.30 29.49
C VAL A 194 18.09 6.07 30.26
N GLY A 195 19.20 5.40 30.60
CA GLY A 195 20.32 6.05 31.28
C GLY A 195 20.97 7.17 30.44
N ARG A 196 21.11 6.98 29.12
CA ARG A 196 21.59 8.03 28.19
C ARG A 196 20.67 9.23 28.11
N VAL A 197 19.36 8.98 28.07
CA VAL A 197 18.37 10.08 28.07
C VAL A 197 18.43 10.82 29.40
N LEU A 198 18.46 10.10 30.52
CA LEU A 198 18.56 10.69 31.85
C LEU A 198 19.85 11.52 31.99
N SER A 199 21.00 11.01 31.58
CA SER A 199 22.27 11.75 31.65
C SER A 199 22.25 13.04 30.81
N THR A 200 21.62 13.00 29.63
CA THR A 200 21.44 14.18 28.76
C THR A 200 20.55 15.23 29.44
N LEU A 201 19.41 14.81 29.99
CA LEU A 201 18.50 15.71 30.72
C LEU A 201 19.15 16.31 31.96
N LEU A 202 19.98 15.52 32.67
CA LEU A 202 20.73 15.96 33.84
C LEU A 202 21.83 16.98 33.50
N ALA A 203 22.51 16.79 32.36
CA ALA A 203 23.51 17.72 31.85
C ALA A 203 22.89 19.07 31.46
N GLU A 204 21.68 19.07 30.91
CA GLU A 204 20.90 20.27 30.60
C GLU A 204 20.25 20.94 31.84
N ARG A 205 20.49 20.41 33.05
CA ARG A 205 19.90 20.90 34.32
C ARG A 205 18.36 20.91 34.35
N ARG A 206 17.70 20.12 33.49
CA ARG A 206 16.22 20.08 33.44
C ARG A 206 15.59 19.53 34.72
N GLN A 207 16.33 18.73 35.48
CA GLN A 207 15.91 18.20 36.78
C GLN A 207 15.69 19.28 37.84
N GLU A 208 16.31 20.46 37.73
CA GLU A 208 16.21 21.50 38.78
C GLU A 208 14.76 21.96 38.98
N ALA A 209 13.99 22.10 37.90
CA ALA A 209 12.57 22.45 37.97
C ALA A 209 11.72 21.37 38.65
N LEU A 210 12.02 20.09 38.39
CA LEU A 210 11.33 18.97 39.04
C LEU A 210 11.70 18.87 40.52
N LEU A 211 12.98 19.03 40.86
CA LEU A 211 13.45 19.07 42.25
C LEU A 211 12.83 20.24 43.02
N GLN A 212 12.67 21.40 42.37
CA GLN A 212 11.96 22.55 42.94
C GLN A 212 10.50 22.19 43.23
N LEU A 213 9.77 21.65 42.25
CA LEU A 213 8.38 21.24 42.42
C LEU A 213 8.21 20.22 43.56
N LEU A 214 9.11 19.24 43.64
CA LEU A 214 9.11 18.24 44.71
C LEU A 214 9.42 18.86 46.08
N ALA A 215 10.36 19.80 46.16
CA ALA A 215 10.68 20.51 47.39
C ALA A 215 9.51 21.40 47.86
N ASP A 216 8.84 22.09 46.95
CA ASP A 216 7.64 22.86 47.24
C ASP A 216 6.52 21.96 47.77
N ARG A 217 6.26 20.82 47.09
CA ARG A 217 5.24 19.86 47.54
C ARG A 217 5.60 19.17 48.86
N ALA A 218 6.87 18.90 49.11
CA ALA A 218 7.33 18.32 50.37
C ALA A 218 7.13 19.29 51.55
N PHE A 219 7.35 20.59 51.33
CA PHE A 219 7.06 21.61 52.33
C PHE A 219 5.56 21.76 52.59
N GLU A 220 4.73 21.78 51.55
CA GLU A 220 3.26 21.79 51.71
C GLU A 220 2.76 20.59 52.51
N TRP A 221 3.30 19.41 52.23
CA TRP A 221 2.99 18.21 52.99
C TRP A 221 3.47 18.34 54.45
N ALA A 222 4.68 18.85 54.69
CA ALA A 222 5.22 19.04 56.04
C ALA A 222 4.37 20.02 56.87
N LEU A 223 3.80 21.07 56.26
CA LEU A 223 2.85 21.98 56.92
C LEU A 223 1.60 21.24 57.42
N ALA A 224 1.06 20.32 56.60
CA ALA A 224 -0.13 19.53 56.94
C ALA A 224 0.18 18.27 57.76
N ALA A 225 1.45 17.93 57.96
CA ALA A 225 1.86 16.65 58.55
C ALA A 225 1.71 16.56 60.07
N GLY A 226 1.39 17.65 60.78
CA GLY A 226 1.33 17.71 62.25
C GLY A 226 0.56 16.54 62.88
N ASP A 227 -0.70 16.35 62.50
CA ASP A 227 -1.56 15.26 63.00
C ASP A 227 -1.07 13.86 62.58
N THR A 228 -0.31 13.75 61.49
CA THR A 228 0.25 12.48 61.03
C THR A 228 1.48 12.11 61.86
N ILE A 229 2.34 13.09 62.14
CA ILE A 229 3.53 12.92 62.97
C ILE A 229 3.12 12.59 64.41
N ASP A 230 2.17 13.31 64.98
CA ASP A 230 1.69 13.05 66.35
C ASP A 230 1.12 11.63 66.50
N ARG A 231 0.35 11.16 65.50
CA ARG A 231 -0.15 9.77 65.45
C ARG A 231 0.95 8.73 65.34
N VAL A 232 1.95 8.95 64.48
CA VAL A 232 3.06 8.01 64.29
C VAL A 232 3.92 7.93 65.55
N VAL A 233 4.26 9.07 66.14
CA VAL A 233 5.04 9.15 67.38
C VAL A 233 4.29 8.47 68.52
N THR A 234 3.01 8.77 68.71
CA THR A 234 2.19 8.13 69.77
C THR A 234 2.05 6.61 69.57
N ARG A 235 2.01 6.13 68.32
CA ARG A 235 1.90 4.70 68.00
C ARG A 235 3.20 3.94 68.22
N ASP A 236 4.32 4.53 67.82
CA ASP A 236 5.63 3.88 67.82
C ASP A 236 6.43 4.19 69.11
N SER A 237 5.87 5.00 70.01
CA SER A 237 6.45 5.33 71.30
C SER A 237 6.55 4.12 72.25
N PRO A 238 7.66 3.97 73.00
CA PRO A 238 7.80 2.88 73.96
C PRO A 238 6.72 2.88 75.05
N SER A 239 6.31 1.70 75.53
CA SER A 239 5.27 1.57 76.56
C SER A 239 5.58 2.26 77.90
N TRP A 240 6.83 2.67 78.11
CA TRP A 240 7.29 3.36 79.31
C TRP A 240 7.30 4.90 79.15
N SER A 241 7.06 5.46 77.96
CA SER A 241 7.08 6.91 77.75
C SER A 241 5.76 7.57 78.21
N PRO A 242 5.82 8.69 78.95
CA PRO A 242 4.64 9.47 79.24
C PRO A 242 4.13 10.23 77.99
N ARG A 243 2.80 10.33 77.83
CA ARG A 243 2.17 11.01 76.67
C ARG A 243 2.63 12.46 76.46
N PHE A 244 2.98 13.18 77.52
CA PHE A 244 3.49 14.56 77.39
C PHE A 244 4.86 14.60 76.69
N VAL A 245 5.69 13.57 76.86
CA VAL A 245 6.99 13.46 76.18
C VAL A 245 6.77 13.15 74.71
N ASP A 246 5.83 12.25 74.40
CA ASP A 246 5.47 11.89 73.02
C ASP A 246 5.00 13.12 72.23
N HIS A 247 4.11 13.94 72.80
CA HIS A 247 3.66 15.18 72.17
C HIS A 247 4.78 16.21 71.99
N LEU A 248 5.65 16.40 73.00
CA LEU A 248 6.79 17.33 72.87
C LEU A 248 7.78 16.90 71.77
N VAL A 249 8.00 15.60 71.64
CA VAL A 249 8.85 15.01 70.58
C VAL A 249 8.17 15.15 69.22
N GLY A 250 6.88 14.86 69.10
CA GLY A 250 6.10 15.05 67.87
C GLY A 250 6.13 16.49 67.38
N ASP A 251 5.85 17.44 68.28
CA ASP A 251 5.93 18.88 68.03
C ASP A 251 7.32 19.32 67.58
N ARG A 252 8.38 18.78 68.20
CA ARG A 252 9.77 19.11 67.84
C ARG A 252 10.13 18.55 66.47
N ILE A 253 9.75 17.31 66.18
CA ILE A 253 9.97 16.65 64.88
C ILE A 253 9.23 17.40 63.78
N HIS A 254 7.97 17.78 64.03
CA HIS A 254 7.18 18.52 63.04
C HIS A 254 7.82 19.87 62.70
N ARG A 255 8.23 20.64 63.72
CA ARG A 255 8.92 21.92 63.50
C ARG A 255 10.23 21.75 62.74
N GLU A 256 11.08 20.79 63.12
CA GLU A 256 12.35 20.55 62.44
C GLU A 256 12.16 20.05 61.00
N LEU A 257 11.15 19.23 60.74
CA LEU A 257 10.81 18.77 59.40
C LEU A 257 10.33 19.91 58.51
N MET A 258 9.48 20.80 59.06
CA MET A 258 9.03 22.01 58.37
C MET A 258 10.22 22.94 58.07
N ASP A 259 11.07 23.21 59.06
CA ASP A 259 12.24 24.07 58.89
C ASP A 259 13.24 23.48 57.87
N PHE A 260 13.44 22.16 57.89
CA PHE A 260 14.30 21.47 56.94
C PHE A 260 13.75 21.55 55.51
N THR A 261 12.47 21.21 55.31
CA THR A 261 11.84 21.26 53.98
C THR A 261 11.78 22.68 53.43
N ASP A 262 11.58 23.68 54.28
CA ASP A 262 11.62 25.09 53.88
C ASP A 262 13.02 25.55 53.47
N LYS A 263 14.08 25.13 54.19
CA LYS A 263 15.48 25.37 53.82
C LYS A 263 15.82 24.72 52.48
N VAL A 264 15.43 23.46 52.27
CA VAL A 264 15.63 22.74 51.01
C VAL A 264 14.92 23.43 49.83
N ARG A 265 13.74 23.99 50.07
CA ARG A 265 12.92 24.67 49.07
C ARG A 265 13.48 26.03 48.66
N ARG A 266 14.00 26.81 49.62
CA ARG A 266 14.48 28.18 49.43
C ARG A 266 15.94 28.28 48.97
N ASP A 267 16.78 27.30 49.31
CA ASP A 267 18.19 27.29 48.92
C ASP A 267 18.44 26.31 47.76
N PRO A 268 18.68 26.81 46.53
CA PRO A 268 19.04 25.96 45.40
C PRO A 268 20.33 25.16 45.61
N ASN A 269 21.25 25.65 46.45
CA ASN A 269 22.54 25.01 46.74
C ASN A 269 22.50 24.11 47.98
N HIS A 270 21.31 23.83 48.53
CA HIS A 270 21.15 22.99 49.70
C HIS A 270 21.82 21.62 49.51
N GLU A 271 22.43 21.10 50.57
CA GLU A 271 23.19 19.84 50.52
C GLU A 271 22.35 18.67 50.01
N LEU A 272 21.08 18.57 50.45
CA LEU A 272 20.13 17.57 49.97
C LEU A 272 19.91 17.64 48.44
N ARG A 273 19.79 18.84 47.86
CA ARG A 273 19.59 19.01 46.40
C ARG A 273 20.81 18.55 45.63
N ARG A 274 22.01 18.89 46.12
CA ARG A 274 23.29 18.45 45.54
C ARG A 274 23.45 16.94 45.63
N SER A 275 23.14 16.34 46.77
CA SER A 275 23.18 14.88 46.96
C SER A 275 22.16 14.17 46.08
N ALA A 276 20.93 14.68 45.96
CA ALA A 276 19.92 14.13 45.06
C ALA A 276 20.37 14.22 43.59
N THR A 277 20.96 15.35 43.19
CA THR A 277 21.49 15.51 41.84
C THR A 277 22.63 14.53 41.57
N ARG A 278 23.57 14.39 42.51
CA ARG A 278 24.67 13.42 42.40
C ARG A 278 24.14 11.99 42.26
N PHE A 279 23.20 11.60 43.12
CA PHE A 279 22.55 10.30 43.05
C PHE A 279 21.89 10.06 41.69
N LEU A 280 21.24 11.06 41.10
CA LEU A 280 20.64 10.93 39.77
C LEU A 280 21.69 10.71 38.67
N PHE A 281 22.86 11.35 38.77
CA PHE A 281 23.98 11.11 37.84
C PHE A 281 24.57 9.71 38.00
N GLU A 282 24.82 9.29 39.24
CA GLU A 282 25.31 7.93 39.55
C GLU A 282 24.30 6.87 39.07
N PHE A 283 23.02 7.07 39.35
CA PHE A 283 21.95 6.17 38.89
C PHE A 283 21.86 6.12 37.36
N ALA A 284 22.04 7.25 36.66
CA ALA A 284 22.06 7.27 35.20
C ALA A 284 23.25 6.51 34.61
N GLU A 285 24.40 6.55 35.28
CA GLU A 285 25.61 5.80 34.91
C GLU A 285 25.44 4.31 35.18
N ASP A 286 24.94 3.94 36.37
CA ASP A 286 24.66 2.55 36.74
C ASP A 286 23.63 1.91 35.80
N LEU A 287 22.61 2.66 35.37
CA LEU A 287 21.62 2.18 34.42
C LEU A 287 22.20 1.89 33.02
N GLN A 288 23.37 2.44 32.70
CA GLN A 288 24.09 2.18 31.46
C GLN A 288 25.13 1.06 31.57
N ASN A 289 25.81 0.98 32.72
CA ASN A 289 27.05 0.21 32.86
C ASN A 289 26.96 -0.92 33.90
N ASP A 290 26.09 -0.82 34.91
CA ASP A 290 25.97 -1.82 35.98
C ASP A 290 24.93 -2.91 35.63
N PRO A 291 25.34 -4.18 35.47
CA PRO A 291 24.44 -5.27 35.13
C PRO A 291 23.32 -5.48 36.17
N MET A 292 23.57 -5.23 37.46
CA MET A 292 22.57 -5.43 38.51
C MET A 292 21.46 -4.37 38.44
N THR A 293 21.83 -3.11 38.20
CA THR A 293 20.87 -2.02 38.04
C THR A 293 20.08 -2.15 36.75
N ILE A 294 20.72 -2.55 35.65
CA ILE A 294 20.03 -2.87 34.39
C ILE A 294 18.99 -3.98 34.64
N ALA A 295 19.36 -5.07 35.32
CA ALA A 295 18.43 -6.17 35.61
C ALA A 295 17.21 -5.71 36.44
N LYS A 296 17.39 -4.80 37.41
CA LYS A 296 16.29 -4.21 38.16
C LYS A 296 15.38 -3.37 37.27
N ALA A 297 15.93 -2.59 36.35
CA ALA A 297 15.16 -1.80 35.41
C ALA A 297 14.37 -2.69 34.44
N GLU A 298 14.96 -3.79 33.98
CA GLU A 298 14.27 -4.79 33.16
C GLU A 298 13.13 -5.47 33.93
N ALA A 299 13.30 -5.75 35.22
CA ALA A 299 12.23 -6.30 36.07
C ALA A 299 11.06 -5.32 36.22
N VAL A 300 11.34 -4.01 36.38
CA VAL A 300 10.29 -2.97 36.41
C VAL A 300 9.61 -2.87 35.04
N LYS A 301 10.37 -2.94 33.94
CA LYS A 301 9.80 -2.98 32.58
C LYS A 301 8.82 -4.14 32.43
N GLU A 302 9.20 -5.35 32.86
CA GLU A 302 8.35 -6.53 32.77
C GLU A 302 7.06 -6.38 33.59
N GLN A 303 7.15 -5.81 34.79
CA GLN A 303 5.98 -5.51 35.62
C GLN A 303 5.06 -4.45 35.03
N LEU A 304 5.57 -3.52 34.23
CA LEU A 304 4.75 -2.51 33.54
C LEU A 304 4.13 -3.07 32.27
N MET A 305 4.91 -3.79 31.46
CA MET A 305 4.48 -4.40 30.20
C MET A 305 3.49 -5.55 30.39
N GLY A 306 3.59 -6.28 31.50
CA GLY A 306 2.68 -7.38 31.82
C GLY A 306 1.29 -6.95 32.29
N ARG A 307 0.99 -5.64 32.34
CA ARG A 307 -0.31 -5.14 32.78
C ARG A 307 -1.25 -4.95 31.60
N ASP A 308 -2.49 -5.44 31.77
CA ASP A 308 -3.62 -5.16 30.86
C ASP A 308 -3.83 -3.66 30.58
N GLU A 309 -3.30 -2.80 31.46
CA GLU A 309 -3.31 -1.35 31.35
C GLU A 309 -2.61 -0.85 30.08
N VAL A 310 -1.49 -1.47 29.66
CA VAL A 310 -0.75 -1.07 28.45
C VAL A 310 -1.57 -1.37 27.21
N THR A 311 -2.15 -2.57 27.14
CA THR A 311 -3.01 -2.98 26.04
C THR A 311 -4.28 -2.13 25.97
N ARG A 312 -4.93 -1.83 27.10
CA ARG A 312 -6.08 -0.92 27.15
C ARG A 312 -5.75 0.52 26.72
N ALA A 313 -4.56 1.00 27.07
CA ALA A 313 -4.09 2.31 26.65
C ALA A 313 -3.88 2.36 25.12
N ALA A 314 -3.29 1.31 24.54
CA ALA A 314 -3.12 1.17 23.09
C ALA A 314 -4.47 1.13 22.36
N GLU A 315 -5.42 0.37 22.88
CA GLU A 315 -6.79 0.30 22.34
C GLU A 315 -7.48 1.68 22.36
N THR A 316 -7.37 2.40 23.49
CA THR A 316 -7.95 3.75 23.62
C THR A 316 -7.30 4.74 22.67
N ALA A 317 -5.98 4.67 22.51
CA ALA A 317 -5.23 5.50 21.56
C ALA A 317 -5.67 5.21 20.11
N TRP A 318 -5.84 3.93 19.74
CA TRP A 318 -6.33 3.55 18.41
C TRP A 318 -7.73 4.09 18.14
N ARG A 319 -8.68 3.91 19.07
CA ARG A 319 -10.04 4.44 18.90
C ARG A 319 -10.06 5.96 18.77
N THR A 320 -9.23 6.65 19.56
CA THR A 320 -9.10 8.11 19.48
C THR A 320 -8.54 8.53 18.12
N LEU A 321 -7.48 7.87 17.64
CA LEU A 321 -6.90 8.13 16.32
C LEU A 321 -7.92 7.86 15.19
N LYS A 322 -8.62 6.73 15.24
CA LYS A 322 -9.67 6.36 14.29
C LYS A 322 -10.74 7.44 14.21
N THR A 323 -11.19 7.93 15.37
CA THR A 323 -12.18 9.02 15.45
C THR A 323 -11.65 10.30 14.82
N LEU A 324 -10.43 10.72 15.17
CA LEU A 324 -9.80 11.92 14.60
C LEU A 324 -9.63 11.83 13.08
N VAL A 325 -9.28 10.66 12.54
CA VAL A 325 -9.15 10.43 11.11
C VAL A 325 -10.52 10.48 10.42
N LEU A 326 -11.54 9.82 10.98
CA LEU A 326 -12.88 9.83 10.42
C LEU A 326 -13.48 11.25 10.42
N ASP A 327 -13.37 11.97 11.53
CA ASP A 327 -13.82 13.37 11.64
C ASP A 327 -13.09 14.28 10.64
N GLY A 328 -11.77 14.12 10.52
CA GLY A 328 -10.97 14.87 9.56
C GLY A 328 -11.27 14.53 8.10
N VAL A 329 -11.77 13.33 7.81
CA VAL A 329 -12.16 12.90 6.46
C VAL A 329 -13.57 13.39 6.10
N GLU A 330 -14.47 13.49 7.08
CA GLU A 330 -15.84 13.97 6.86
C GLU A 330 -15.89 15.49 6.67
N ASP A 331 -15.11 16.27 7.42
CA ASP A 331 -15.08 17.74 7.30
C ASP A 331 -14.38 18.22 5.99
N PRO A 332 -15.08 18.93 5.09
CA PRO A 332 -14.49 19.49 3.86
C PRO A 332 -13.41 20.54 4.11
N SER A 333 -13.42 21.19 5.27
CA SER A 333 -12.46 22.24 5.65
C SER A 333 -11.33 21.72 6.55
N SER A 334 -11.26 20.41 6.78
CA SER A 334 -10.29 19.85 7.71
C SER A 334 -8.85 20.07 7.25
N THR A 335 -7.97 20.27 8.23
CA THR A 335 -6.52 20.34 8.02
C THR A 335 -5.98 19.11 7.29
N LEU A 336 -6.60 17.94 7.45
CA LEU A 336 -6.20 16.70 6.79
C LEU A 336 -6.45 16.77 5.28
N ARG A 337 -7.64 17.22 4.86
CA ARG A 337 -7.98 17.37 3.43
C ARG A 337 -7.11 18.42 2.76
N LEU A 338 -6.89 19.55 3.43
CA LEU A 338 -5.99 20.60 2.94
C LEU A 338 -4.56 20.06 2.79
N ARG A 339 -4.04 19.34 3.79
CA ARG A 339 -2.72 18.69 3.71
C ARG A 339 -2.62 17.66 2.59
N ILE A 340 -3.67 16.87 2.36
CA ILE A 340 -3.70 15.91 1.24
C ILE A 340 -3.69 16.66 -0.08
N ALA A 341 -4.49 17.73 -0.23
CA ALA A 341 -4.49 18.55 -1.43
C ALA A 341 -3.11 19.19 -1.68
N ASP A 342 -2.48 19.76 -0.66
CA ASP A 342 -1.12 20.31 -0.75
C ASP A 342 -0.09 19.23 -1.14
N SER A 343 -0.22 18.01 -0.60
CA SER A 343 0.66 16.90 -0.95
C SER A 343 0.46 16.44 -2.39
N VAL A 344 -0.79 16.45 -2.86
CA VAL A 344 -1.13 16.15 -4.26
C VAL A 344 -0.53 17.19 -5.21
N ILE A 345 -0.57 18.47 -4.84
CA ILE A 345 0.08 19.55 -5.59
C ILE A 345 1.60 19.33 -5.63
N GLY A 346 2.23 19.04 -4.48
CA GLY A 346 3.66 18.76 -4.42
C GLY A 346 4.10 17.53 -5.25
N ILE A 347 3.25 16.50 -5.33
CA ILE A 347 3.46 15.37 -6.25
C ILE A 347 3.34 15.84 -7.70
N GLY A 348 2.36 16.68 -8.01
CA GLY A 348 2.20 17.28 -9.33
C GLY A 348 3.42 18.11 -9.76
N GLU A 349 3.96 18.93 -8.86
CA GLU A 349 5.19 19.70 -9.05
C GLU A 349 6.40 18.78 -9.27
N SER A 350 6.52 17.69 -8.50
CA SER A 350 7.61 16.71 -8.68
C SER A 350 7.52 15.98 -10.03
N LEU A 351 6.31 15.59 -10.46
CA LEU A 351 6.06 14.95 -11.75
C LEU A 351 6.34 15.89 -12.94
N GLN A 352 6.24 17.21 -12.72
CA GLN A 352 6.62 18.21 -13.70
C GLN A 352 8.13 18.48 -13.70
N ALA A 353 8.78 18.42 -12.53
CA ALA A 353 10.20 18.72 -12.34
C ALA A 353 11.13 17.56 -12.73
N GLU A 354 10.67 16.30 -12.64
CA GLU A 354 11.45 15.10 -12.98
C GLU A 354 10.93 14.44 -14.27
N PRO A 355 11.46 14.80 -15.45
CA PRO A 355 11.18 14.07 -16.69
C PRO A 355 12.06 12.81 -16.90
N GLU A 356 12.85 12.41 -15.88
CA GLU A 356 13.77 11.25 -15.96
C GLU A 356 13.12 9.95 -15.47
#